data_AF-A0A1L9WEV2-F1
#
_entry.id   AF-A0A1L9WEV2-F1
#
_cell.length_a   1.000
_cell.length_b   1.000
_cell.length_c   1.000
_cell.angle_alpha   90.00
_cell.angle_beta   90.00
_cell.angle_gamma   90.00
#
_symmetry.space_group_name_H-M   'P 1'
#
loop_
_entity.id
_entity.type
_entity.pdbx_description
1 polymer ?
#
loop_
_entity_poly.entity_id
_entity_poly.type
_entity_poly.pdbx_seq_one_letter_code
_entity_poly.pdbx_strand_id
1 'polypeptide(L)'
;MAEMRHRWERDGYLYLKGLLPRADVLEARRKYFELLAPTGILDPRTSPIEGIFDRSRDATDFPGFGTGRHGTGTTTSKTFMTLALRAHAEDWYRNDLCKHPALIAFVEEFTGWGKSTWALERTILRNNLPGNLATGVHYDYIFLRHGQDSVLTAWVPVGDIALNGGGLIYLENAAGLSEEEAKTAFNQNMMSNGMLSQDPKHFGEEHQRQWLVSAYEAGDVVFHDSYMIHASTVNHDENGVIRLGTDLRFVDGRGDWDTRWASTYRDDDGL
;
A
#
# COMPACT_ATOMS: atom_id res chain seq x y z
N MET A 1 5.05 -24.15 -0.73
CA MET A 1 5.42 -23.37 -1.93
C MET A 1 4.69 -23.75 -3.21
N ALA A 2 4.65 -25.02 -3.65
CA ALA A 2 4.03 -25.39 -4.93
C ALA A 2 2.58 -24.88 -5.11
N GLU A 3 1.71 -25.12 -4.12
CA GLU A 3 0.32 -24.61 -4.14
C GLU A 3 0.25 -23.08 -4.17
N MET A 4 1.13 -22.37 -3.46
CA MET A 4 1.16 -20.90 -3.46
C MET A 4 1.53 -20.36 -4.85
N ARG A 5 2.51 -20.99 -5.52
CA ARG A 5 2.88 -20.63 -6.89
C ARG A 5 1.76 -20.94 -7.89
N HIS A 6 1.07 -22.07 -7.72
CA HIS A 6 -0.09 -22.41 -8.56
C HIS A 6 -1.22 -21.39 -8.42
N ARG A 7 -1.55 -20.96 -7.19
CA ARG A 7 -2.56 -19.91 -6.97
C ARG A 7 -2.13 -18.57 -7.53
N TRP A 8 -0.86 -18.21 -7.35
CA TRP A 8 -0.29 -17.00 -7.94
C TRP A 8 -0.43 -16.97 -9.46
N GLU A 9 -0.03 -18.04 -10.15
CA GLU A 9 -0.16 -18.15 -11.62
C GLU A 9 -1.61 -18.05 -12.09
N ARG A 10 -2.56 -18.52 -11.29
CA ARG A 10 -3.99 -18.49 -11.61
C ARG A 10 -4.63 -17.12 -11.32
N ASP A 11 -4.30 -16.52 -10.18
CA ASP A 11 -5.07 -15.44 -9.57
C ASP A 11 -4.35 -14.08 -9.61
N GLY A 12 -3.02 -14.05 -9.78
CA GLY A 12 -2.20 -12.83 -9.76
C GLY A 12 -1.92 -12.27 -8.36
N TYR A 13 -2.40 -12.93 -7.31
CA TYR A 13 -2.19 -12.53 -5.92
C TYR A 13 -2.07 -13.71 -4.96
N LEU A 14 -1.55 -13.44 -3.77
CA LEU A 14 -1.46 -14.40 -2.67
C LEU A 14 -1.67 -13.66 -1.33
N TYR A 15 -2.73 -14.03 -0.60
CA TYR A 15 -2.98 -13.52 0.75
C TYR A 15 -2.43 -14.50 1.81
N LEU A 16 -1.43 -14.06 2.57
CA LEU A 16 -0.83 -14.81 3.66
C LEU A 16 -1.17 -14.22 5.02
N LYS A 17 -1.77 -15.05 5.86
CA LYS A 17 -2.12 -14.71 7.24
C LYS A 17 -0.90 -14.86 8.16
N GLY A 18 -0.60 -13.83 8.94
CA GLY A 18 0.44 -13.89 9.99
C GLY A 18 1.84 -14.24 9.50
N LEU A 19 2.23 -13.81 8.29
CA LEU A 19 3.59 -13.99 7.77
C LEU A 19 4.62 -13.23 8.62
N LEU A 20 4.28 -12.02 9.08
CA LEU A 20 5.10 -11.23 9.97
C LEU A 20 4.67 -11.43 11.42
N PRO A 21 5.60 -11.43 12.39
CA PRO A 21 5.23 -11.40 13.80
C PRO A 21 4.38 -10.18 14.09
N ARG A 22 3.17 -10.41 14.61
CA ARG A 22 2.21 -9.36 14.94
C ARG A 22 2.80 -8.25 15.79
N ALA A 23 3.64 -8.60 16.77
CA ALA A 23 4.26 -7.64 17.68
C ALA A 23 5.16 -6.63 16.94
N ASP A 24 5.92 -7.08 15.95
CA ASP A 24 6.86 -6.22 15.20
C ASP A 24 6.10 -5.24 14.31
N VAL A 25 5.01 -5.70 13.67
CA VAL A 25 4.12 -4.84 12.87
C VAL A 25 3.44 -3.78 13.75
N LEU A 26 2.94 -4.18 14.92
CA LEU A 26 2.29 -3.26 15.86
C LEU A 26 3.29 -2.28 16.50
N GLU A 27 4.54 -2.67 16.67
CA GLU A 27 5.59 -1.77 17.15
C GLU A 27 5.90 -0.68 16.10
N ALA A 28 5.96 -1.03 14.81
CA ALA A 28 6.07 -0.03 13.74
C ALA A 28 4.85 0.91 13.71
N ARG A 29 3.64 0.37 13.92
CA ARG A 29 2.40 1.17 14.04
C ARG A 29 2.52 2.19 15.18
N ARG A 30 2.93 1.76 16.37
CA ARG A 30 3.11 2.62 17.55
C ARG A 30 4.11 3.74 17.24
N LYS A 31 5.29 3.41 16.71
CA LYS A 31 6.34 4.39 16.37
C LYS A 31 5.87 5.42 15.32
N TYR A 32 5.12 4.99 14.31
CA TYR A 32 4.53 5.91 13.32
C TYR A 32 3.60 6.93 13.99
N PHE A 33 2.67 6.47 14.81
CA PHE A 33 1.71 7.37 15.44
C PHE A 33 2.31 8.22 16.56
N GLU A 34 3.36 7.75 17.24
CA GLU A 34 4.16 8.59 18.15
C GLU A 34 4.91 9.69 17.41
N LEU A 35 5.49 9.38 16.24
CA LEU A 35 6.13 10.38 15.39
C LEU A 35 5.13 11.46 14.97
N LEU A 36 3.87 11.09 14.71
CA LEU A 36 2.81 12.02 14.33
C LEU A 36 2.13 12.73 15.52
N ALA A 37 2.45 12.38 16.78
CA ALA A 37 1.79 12.95 17.95
C ALA A 37 1.76 14.50 17.98
N PRO A 38 2.81 15.23 17.55
CA PRO A 38 2.78 16.71 17.52
C PRO A 38 1.70 17.31 16.62
N THR A 39 1.14 16.53 15.68
CA THR A 39 0.09 17.00 14.77
C THR A 39 -1.29 17.04 15.43
N GLY A 40 -1.46 16.34 16.55
CA GLY A 40 -2.76 16.16 17.19
C GLY A 40 -3.71 15.21 16.45
N ILE A 41 -3.20 14.39 15.52
CA ILE A 41 -4.01 13.43 14.74
C ILE A 41 -4.74 12.40 15.62
N LEU A 42 -4.17 12.03 16.77
CA LEU A 42 -4.68 10.98 17.63
C LEU A 42 -5.63 11.50 18.71
N ASP A 43 -6.67 10.72 19.03
CA ASP A 43 -7.49 10.94 20.21
C ASP A 43 -6.58 10.85 21.46
N PRO A 44 -6.45 11.93 22.25
CA PRO A 44 -5.52 12.00 23.38
C PRO A 44 -5.87 11.03 24.52
N ARG A 45 -7.03 10.37 24.47
CA ARG A 45 -7.47 9.36 25.45
C ARG A 45 -7.05 7.94 25.08
N THR A 46 -6.45 7.76 23.90
CA THR A 46 -6.08 6.45 23.35
C THR A 46 -4.56 6.33 23.24
N SER A 47 -4.09 5.09 23.15
CA SER A 47 -2.66 4.82 22.94
C SER A 47 -2.27 4.96 21.45
N PRO A 48 -1.02 5.36 21.14
CA PRO A 48 -0.58 5.50 19.75
C PRO A 48 -0.72 4.24 18.90
N ILE A 49 -0.56 3.07 19.50
CA ILE A 49 -0.70 1.78 18.80
C ILE A 49 -2.13 1.52 18.32
N GLU A 50 -3.16 2.09 18.97
CA GLU A 50 -4.55 1.97 18.52
C GLU A 50 -4.77 2.83 17.26
N GLY A 51 -4.12 3.98 17.16
CA GLY A 51 -4.21 4.87 16.00
C GLY A 51 -5.63 5.39 15.80
N ILE A 52 -6.31 5.81 16.87
CA ILE A 52 -7.68 6.36 16.80
C ILE A 52 -7.60 7.85 16.45
N PHE A 53 -8.35 8.26 15.43
CA PHE A 53 -8.40 9.65 14.98
C PHE A 53 -9.14 10.54 15.99
N ASP A 54 -8.55 11.70 16.34
CA ASP A 54 -9.23 12.75 17.08
C ASP A 54 -10.26 13.43 16.17
N ARG A 55 -11.53 13.00 16.30
CA ARG A 55 -12.66 13.53 15.52
C ARG A 55 -12.97 15.02 15.75
N SER A 56 -12.33 15.66 16.75
CA SER A 56 -12.41 17.12 16.90
C SER A 56 -11.51 17.88 15.92
N ARG A 57 -10.58 17.17 15.24
CA ARG A 57 -9.69 17.73 14.21
C ARG A 57 -10.34 17.68 12.83
N ASP A 58 -9.84 18.54 11.96
CA ASP A 58 -10.20 18.51 10.55
C ASP A 58 -9.42 17.38 9.83
N ALA A 59 -10.11 16.34 9.40
CA ALA A 59 -9.53 15.22 8.66
C ALA A 59 -8.85 15.66 7.34
N THR A 60 -9.20 16.84 6.82
CA THR A 60 -8.58 17.41 5.62
C THR A 60 -7.11 17.78 5.84
N ASP A 61 -6.68 18.04 7.08
CA ASP A 61 -5.29 18.34 7.40
C ASP A 61 -4.37 17.10 7.30
N PHE A 62 -4.93 15.89 7.25
CA PHE A 62 -4.20 14.62 7.28
C PHE A 62 -4.47 13.79 6.00
N PRO A 63 -4.07 14.27 4.80
CA PRO A 63 -4.29 13.52 3.56
C PRO A 63 -3.53 12.19 3.56
N GLY A 64 -4.05 11.20 2.85
CA GLY A 64 -3.33 9.95 2.60
C GLY A 64 -2.38 10.12 1.41
N PHE A 65 -1.18 9.53 1.49
CA PHE A 65 -0.26 9.55 0.36
C PHE A 65 -0.82 8.79 -0.85
N GLY A 66 -0.61 9.37 -2.03
CA GLY A 66 -1.06 8.89 -3.34
C GLY A 66 -2.55 8.53 -3.45
N THR A 67 -3.41 9.29 -2.77
CA THR A 67 -4.85 9.41 -3.08
C THR A 67 -5.14 10.62 -3.99
N GLY A 68 -4.11 11.28 -4.51
CA GLY A 68 -4.24 12.52 -5.31
C GLY A 68 -4.66 13.76 -4.51
N ARG A 69 -4.76 13.66 -3.17
CA ARG A 69 -5.17 14.76 -2.31
C ARG A 69 -3.97 15.47 -1.71
N HIS A 70 -3.92 16.78 -1.88
CA HIS A 70 -2.90 17.64 -1.26
C HIS A 70 -3.33 18.11 0.13
N GLY A 71 -2.35 18.41 0.98
CA GLY A 71 -2.60 19.03 2.27
C GLY A 71 -3.24 20.42 2.13
N THR A 72 -3.97 20.85 3.17
CA THR A 72 -4.66 22.15 3.21
C THR A 72 -3.71 23.35 3.28
N GLY A 73 -2.43 23.11 3.60
CA GLY A 73 -1.44 24.16 3.81
C GLY A 73 -1.50 24.84 5.18
N THR A 74 -2.41 24.42 6.07
CA THR A 74 -2.43 24.83 7.48
C THR A 74 -1.13 24.41 8.18
N THR A 75 -0.84 24.99 9.35
CA THR A 75 0.32 24.58 10.17
C THR A 75 0.23 23.10 10.53
N THR A 76 -0.96 22.61 10.89
CA THR A 76 -1.20 21.19 11.19
C THR A 76 -0.88 20.32 9.98
N SER A 77 -1.43 20.66 8.81
CA SER A 77 -1.23 19.87 7.59
C SER A 77 0.24 19.86 7.14
N LYS A 78 0.93 20.99 7.20
CA LYS A 78 2.38 21.06 6.91
C LYS A 78 3.20 20.22 7.87
N THR A 79 2.86 20.24 9.16
CA THR A 79 3.54 19.44 10.19
C THR A 79 3.31 17.96 9.96
N PHE A 80 2.06 17.58 9.66
CA PHE A 80 1.71 16.21 9.31
C PHE A 80 2.48 15.73 8.08
N MET A 81 2.43 16.45 6.97
CA MET A 81 3.14 16.08 5.74
C MET A 81 4.64 15.90 5.99
N THR A 82 5.27 16.81 6.72
CA THR A 82 6.70 16.73 7.08
C THR A 82 7.02 15.45 7.85
N LEU A 83 6.24 15.15 8.89
CA LEU A 83 6.49 13.99 9.75
C LEU A 83 6.12 12.66 9.07
N ALA A 84 5.05 12.64 8.30
CA ALA A 84 4.60 11.46 7.57
C ALA A 84 5.55 11.12 6.40
N LEU A 85 6.13 12.13 5.72
CA LEU A 85 7.22 11.92 4.77
C LEU A 85 8.48 11.41 5.48
N ARG A 86 8.87 12.03 6.59
CA ARG A 86 10.03 11.61 7.40
C ARG A 86 9.93 10.13 7.82
N ALA A 87 8.73 9.63 8.13
CA ALA A 87 8.51 8.24 8.50
C ALA A 87 9.09 7.23 7.49
N HIS A 88 9.12 7.57 6.20
CA HIS A 88 9.68 6.71 5.15
C HIS A 88 11.20 6.50 5.27
N ALA A 89 11.89 7.39 5.98
CA ALA A 89 13.33 7.34 6.19
C ALA A 89 13.73 6.79 7.58
N GLU A 90 12.77 6.55 8.47
CA GLU A 90 13.07 6.07 9.82
C GLU A 90 13.50 4.60 9.83
N ASP A 91 14.48 4.25 10.67
CA ASP A 91 15.07 2.91 10.71
C ASP A 91 14.03 1.81 11.06
N TRP A 92 13.11 2.13 11.97
CA TRP A 92 12.04 1.21 12.38
C TRP A 92 11.08 0.88 11.25
N TYR A 93 11.01 1.72 10.23
CA TYR A 93 10.24 1.48 9.04
C TYR A 93 11.10 0.82 7.96
N ARG A 94 12.15 1.52 7.51
CA ARG A 94 12.97 1.12 6.35
C ARG A 94 13.73 -0.19 6.58
N ASN A 95 14.25 -0.42 7.78
CA ASN A 95 15.12 -1.55 8.07
C ASN A 95 14.39 -2.64 8.85
N ASP A 96 13.59 -2.28 9.86
CA ASP A 96 12.93 -3.28 10.71
C ASP A 96 11.69 -3.89 10.03
N LEU A 97 10.78 -3.05 9.49
CA LEU A 97 9.54 -3.51 8.85
C LEU A 97 9.72 -3.86 7.36
N CYS A 98 10.20 -2.92 6.55
CA CYS A 98 10.28 -3.08 5.09
C CYS A 98 11.27 -4.18 4.66
N LYS A 99 12.27 -4.47 5.50
CA LYS A 99 13.29 -5.49 5.27
C LYS A 99 13.23 -6.61 6.32
N HIS A 100 12.05 -6.81 6.91
CA HIS A 100 11.86 -7.82 7.95
C HIS A 100 12.34 -9.20 7.47
N PRO A 101 13.14 -9.95 8.25
CA PRO A 101 13.74 -11.21 7.79
C PRO A 101 12.74 -12.25 7.29
N ALA A 102 11.57 -12.37 7.94
CA ALA A 102 10.51 -13.28 7.50
C ALA A 102 9.93 -12.90 6.14
N LEU A 103 9.80 -11.60 5.86
CA LEU A 103 9.33 -11.12 4.56
C LEU A 103 10.34 -11.44 3.47
N ILE A 104 11.60 -11.07 3.70
CA ILE A 104 12.69 -11.30 2.73
C ILE A 104 12.83 -12.79 2.46
N ALA A 105 12.90 -13.64 3.50
CA ALA A 105 13.02 -15.08 3.34
C ALA A 105 11.86 -15.68 2.53
N PHE A 106 10.63 -15.23 2.79
CA PHE A 106 9.48 -15.67 2.01
C PHE A 106 9.61 -15.27 0.54
N VAL A 107 9.94 -14.01 0.25
CA VAL A 107 10.13 -13.53 -1.14
C VAL A 107 11.23 -14.31 -1.84
N GLU A 108 12.40 -14.46 -1.21
CA GLU A 108 13.54 -15.20 -1.77
C GLU A 108 13.16 -16.62 -2.21
N GLU A 109 12.40 -17.33 -1.39
CA GLU A 109 11.96 -18.71 -1.66
C GLU A 109 10.77 -18.76 -2.63
N PHE A 110 9.83 -17.84 -2.52
CA PHE A 110 8.60 -17.80 -3.33
C PHE A 110 8.91 -17.46 -4.80
N THR A 111 9.79 -16.50 -5.05
CA THR A 111 10.17 -16.09 -6.40
C THR A 111 11.29 -16.95 -6.99
N GLY A 112 12.09 -17.59 -6.13
CA GLY A 112 13.31 -18.29 -6.54
C GLY A 112 14.47 -17.37 -6.90
N TRP A 113 14.37 -16.06 -6.62
CA TRP A 113 15.47 -15.12 -6.82
C TRP A 113 16.60 -15.32 -5.80
N GLY A 114 16.32 -15.96 -4.66
CA GLY A 114 17.32 -16.18 -3.61
C GLY A 114 17.96 -14.85 -3.20
N LYS A 115 19.30 -14.84 -3.06
CA LYS A 115 20.07 -13.65 -2.65
C LYS A 115 20.11 -12.53 -3.69
N SER A 116 19.52 -12.74 -4.86
CA SER A 116 19.29 -11.68 -5.85
C SER A 116 18.01 -10.90 -5.59
N THR A 117 17.18 -11.29 -4.61
CA THR A 117 16.02 -10.49 -4.19
C THR A 117 16.47 -9.10 -3.76
N TRP A 118 15.95 -8.09 -4.44
CA TRP A 118 16.24 -6.69 -4.15
C TRP A 118 14.95 -5.98 -3.73
N ALA A 119 14.93 -5.51 -2.48
CA ALA A 119 13.84 -4.68 -1.96
C ALA A 119 14.05 -3.22 -2.38
N LEU A 120 13.09 -2.66 -3.10
CA LEU A 120 13.16 -1.27 -3.55
C LEU A 120 13.10 -0.31 -2.35
N GLU A 121 13.88 0.78 -2.41
CA GLU A 121 13.91 1.75 -1.32
C GLU A 121 12.67 2.63 -1.29
N ARG A 122 12.12 2.94 -2.47
CA ARG A 122 10.86 3.67 -2.60
C ARG A 122 9.72 2.75 -2.18
N THR A 123 9.21 2.99 -0.98
CA THR A 123 8.02 2.35 -0.43
C THR A 123 6.99 3.44 -0.12
N ILE A 124 5.71 3.10 0.00
CA ILE A 124 4.69 4.09 0.32
C ILE A 124 3.98 3.68 1.61
N LEU A 125 4.28 4.37 2.71
CA LEU A 125 3.60 4.22 4.00
C LEU A 125 2.39 5.15 4.04
N ARG A 126 1.19 4.57 4.01
CA ARG A 126 -0.05 5.32 3.77
C ARG A 126 -1.03 5.19 4.94
N ASN A 127 -1.37 6.31 5.57
CA ASN A 127 -2.54 6.41 6.43
C ASN A 127 -3.81 6.71 5.61
N ASN A 128 -4.98 6.26 6.08
CA ASN A 128 -6.29 6.70 5.60
C ASN A 128 -7.23 6.85 6.80
N LEU A 129 -7.69 8.07 7.00
CA LEU A 129 -8.63 8.41 8.07
C LEU A 129 -10.06 8.03 7.63
N PRO A 130 -10.96 7.76 8.59
CA PRO A 130 -12.37 7.61 8.29
C PRO A 130 -12.91 8.78 7.45
N GLY A 131 -13.58 8.47 6.34
CA GLY A 131 -14.16 9.44 5.41
C GLY A 131 -13.19 10.12 4.43
N ASN A 132 -11.87 9.89 4.54
CA ASN A 132 -10.93 10.39 3.53
C ASN A 132 -11.06 9.61 2.22
N LEU A 133 -10.67 10.26 1.11
CA LEU A 133 -10.64 9.64 -0.22
C LEU A 133 -9.81 8.36 -0.22
N ALA A 134 -10.33 7.34 -0.87
CA ALA A 134 -9.65 6.09 -1.12
C ALA A 134 -8.76 6.17 -2.38
N THR A 135 -7.79 5.28 -2.49
CA THR A 135 -7.05 5.06 -3.74
C THR A 135 -7.96 4.40 -4.77
N GLY A 136 -8.01 5.00 -5.97
CA GLY A 136 -8.79 4.51 -7.11
C GLY A 136 -8.25 3.19 -7.69
N VAL A 137 -8.96 2.69 -8.70
CA VAL A 137 -8.63 1.47 -9.43
C VAL A 137 -7.37 1.68 -10.24
N HIS A 138 -6.38 0.81 -10.06
CA HIS A 138 -5.14 0.80 -10.83
C HIS A 138 -4.45 -0.57 -10.78
N TYR A 139 -3.35 -0.68 -11.49
CA TYR A 139 -2.35 -1.71 -11.32
C TYR A 139 -0.97 -1.04 -11.20
N ASP A 140 -0.02 -1.69 -10.55
CA ASP A 140 1.26 -1.09 -10.14
C ASP A 140 2.20 -0.76 -11.30
N TYR A 141 2.19 -1.56 -12.35
CA TYR A 141 3.10 -1.42 -13.51
C TYR A 141 2.94 -0.06 -14.24
N ILE A 142 1.82 0.64 -14.06
CA ILE A 142 1.65 2.01 -14.59
C ILE A 142 2.64 3.02 -13.99
N PHE A 143 3.19 2.72 -12.81
CA PHE A 143 4.20 3.52 -12.12
C PHE A 143 5.63 2.96 -12.28
N LEU A 144 5.77 1.64 -12.44
CA LEU A 144 7.04 0.90 -12.61
C LEU A 144 7.42 0.77 -14.10
N ARG A 145 7.68 1.90 -14.75
CA ARG A 145 7.70 2.05 -16.22
C ARG A 145 8.98 1.58 -16.92
N HIS A 146 9.86 0.86 -16.23
CA HIS A 146 11.14 0.42 -16.78
C HIS A 146 11.58 -0.92 -16.19
N GLY A 147 12.31 -1.71 -16.98
CA GLY A 147 12.80 -3.02 -16.61
C GLY A 147 11.79 -4.13 -16.90
N GLN A 148 12.05 -5.30 -16.33
CA GLN A 148 11.14 -6.43 -16.43
C GLN A 148 9.85 -6.17 -15.64
N ASP A 149 8.75 -6.75 -16.11
CA ASP A 149 7.44 -6.78 -15.44
C ASP A 149 7.41 -7.70 -14.21
N SER A 150 8.52 -8.33 -13.87
CA SER A 150 8.68 -9.24 -12.73
C SER A 150 8.82 -8.51 -11.38
N VAL A 151 7.99 -7.48 -11.13
CA VAL A 151 7.92 -6.80 -9.83
C VAL A 151 6.88 -7.49 -8.95
N LEU A 152 7.32 -7.94 -7.77
CA LEU A 152 6.45 -8.48 -6.73
C LEU A 152 6.11 -7.37 -5.72
N THR A 153 4.84 -7.02 -5.59
CA THR A 153 4.38 -6.10 -4.54
C THR A 153 3.88 -6.90 -3.34
N ALA A 154 4.30 -6.52 -2.15
CA ALA A 154 3.79 -6.98 -0.87
C ALA A 154 3.12 -5.80 -0.16
N TRP A 155 1.80 -5.85 -0.03
CA TRP A 155 1.06 -4.92 0.80
C TRP A 155 0.97 -5.44 2.23
N VAL A 156 1.45 -4.64 3.17
CA VAL A 156 1.47 -4.98 4.60
C VAL A 156 0.53 -4.06 5.37
N PRO A 157 -0.59 -4.56 5.91
CA PRO A 157 -1.40 -3.83 6.87
C PRO A 157 -0.60 -3.62 8.17
N VAL A 158 -0.37 -2.36 8.53
CA VAL A 158 0.39 -1.96 9.72
C VAL A 158 -0.59 -1.72 10.88
N GLY A 159 -1.30 -2.78 11.25
CA GLY A 159 -2.42 -2.76 12.18
C GLY A 159 -3.59 -3.62 11.69
N ASP A 160 -4.54 -3.89 12.57
CA ASP A 160 -5.81 -4.52 12.17
C ASP A 160 -6.65 -3.53 11.36
N ILE A 161 -7.34 -4.04 10.35
CA ILE A 161 -8.23 -3.27 9.49
C ILE A 161 -9.53 -4.05 9.37
N ALA A 162 -10.61 -3.49 9.91
CA ALA A 162 -11.95 -4.05 9.77
C ALA A 162 -12.38 -4.11 8.29
N LEU A 163 -13.41 -4.91 7.98
CA LEU A 163 -13.90 -5.07 6.61
C LEU A 163 -14.30 -3.73 5.94
N ASN A 164 -14.82 -2.79 6.74
CA ASN A 164 -15.17 -1.44 6.33
C ASN A 164 -14.07 -0.40 6.65
N GLY A 165 -12.88 -0.83 7.08
CA GLY A 165 -11.79 0.04 7.54
C GLY A 165 -10.89 0.60 6.42
N GLY A 166 -11.28 0.46 5.16
CA GLY A 166 -10.50 1.02 4.04
C GLY A 166 -9.33 0.16 3.57
N GLY A 167 -9.39 -1.16 3.77
CA GLY A 167 -8.38 -2.10 3.28
C GLY A 167 -8.34 -2.18 1.75
N LEU A 168 -7.28 -2.80 1.20
CA LEU A 168 -7.18 -3.07 -0.23
C LEU A 168 -8.26 -4.05 -0.68
N ILE A 169 -8.70 -3.88 -1.92
CA ILE A 169 -9.61 -4.77 -2.64
C ILE A 169 -8.99 -5.14 -3.97
N TYR A 170 -9.25 -6.37 -4.41
CA TYR A 170 -8.65 -6.95 -5.60
C TYR A 170 -9.74 -7.39 -6.56
N LEU A 171 -9.61 -7.08 -7.84
CA LEU A 171 -10.58 -7.53 -8.83
C LEU A 171 -10.35 -9.02 -9.11
N GLU A 172 -11.37 -9.86 -9.02
CA GLU A 172 -11.19 -11.28 -9.30
C GLU A 172 -10.76 -11.54 -10.75
N ASN A 173 -9.96 -12.58 -10.97
CA ASN A 173 -9.54 -13.05 -12.29
C ASN A 173 -8.93 -11.92 -13.15
N ALA A 174 -8.12 -11.04 -12.54
CA ALA A 174 -7.59 -9.83 -13.17
C ALA A 174 -6.54 -10.07 -14.28
N ALA A 175 -6.40 -11.30 -14.79
CA ALA A 175 -5.98 -11.56 -16.17
C ALA A 175 -6.93 -10.95 -17.23
N GLY A 176 -7.69 -9.91 -16.88
CA GLY A 176 -8.84 -9.38 -17.59
C GLY A 176 -8.55 -8.19 -18.51
N LEU A 177 -7.37 -7.56 -18.39
CA LEU A 177 -6.86 -6.72 -19.47
C LEU A 177 -5.91 -7.59 -20.29
N SER A 178 -6.17 -7.72 -21.58
CA SER A 178 -5.17 -8.18 -22.52
C SER A 178 -3.91 -7.32 -22.40
N GLU A 179 -2.75 -7.86 -22.80
CA GLU A 179 -1.49 -7.12 -22.79
C GLU A 179 -1.61 -5.77 -23.54
N GLU A 180 -2.41 -5.73 -24.60
CA GLU A 180 -2.70 -4.52 -25.38
C GLU A 180 -3.63 -3.54 -24.64
N GLU A 181 -4.62 -4.02 -23.90
CA GLU A 181 -5.47 -3.18 -23.04
C GLU A 181 -4.69 -2.61 -21.87
N ALA A 182 -3.79 -3.39 -21.26
CA ALA A 182 -2.88 -2.91 -20.23
C ALA A 182 -1.97 -1.79 -20.79
N LYS A 183 -1.33 -2.01 -21.94
CA LYS A 183 -0.51 -0.99 -22.63
C LYS A 183 -1.30 0.24 -23.08
N THR A 184 -2.55 0.06 -23.51
CA THR A 184 -3.40 1.18 -23.95
C THR A 184 -3.86 2.01 -22.75
N ALA A 185 -4.34 1.35 -21.70
CA ALA A 185 -4.73 2.00 -20.44
C ALA A 185 -3.53 2.72 -19.80
N PHE A 186 -2.33 2.14 -19.91
CA PHE A 186 -1.07 2.78 -19.51
C PHE A 186 -0.87 4.12 -20.23
N ASN A 187 -0.99 4.14 -21.56
CA ASN A 187 -0.79 5.34 -22.36
C ASN A 187 -1.85 6.43 -22.11
N GLN A 188 -3.11 6.03 -21.87
CA GLN A 188 -4.22 6.97 -21.66
C GLN A 188 -4.23 7.58 -20.26
N ASN A 189 -3.98 6.79 -19.22
CA ASN A 189 -4.13 7.22 -17.82
C ASN A 189 -2.84 7.76 -17.20
N MET A 190 -1.69 7.59 -17.86
CA MET A 190 -0.43 8.24 -17.49
C MET A 190 -0.55 9.76 -17.36
N MET A 191 -1.43 10.38 -18.16
CA MET A 191 -1.58 11.84 -18.21
C MET A 191 -2.55 12.39 -17.16
N SER A 192 -3.34 11.54 -16.48
CA SER A 192 -4.44 11.98 -15.62
C SER A 192 -4.22 11.73 -14.13
N ASN A 193 -3.43 10.72 -13.74
CA ASN A 193 -2.98 10.37 -12.36
C ASN A 193 -2.59 8.87 -12.19
N GLY A 194 -2.61 8.08 -13.27
CA GLY A 194 -2.32 6.63 -13.21
C GLY A 194 -3.49 5.75 -12.75
N MET A 195 -4.67 6.32 -12.52
CA MET A 195 -5.87 5.56 -12.13
C MET A 195 -6.69 5.18 -13.38
N LEU A 196 -7.20 3.95 -13.42
CA LEU A 196 -8.15 3.46 -14.41
C LEU A 196 -9.57 3.96 -14.12
N SER A 197 -9.93 4.08 -12.85
CA SER A 197 -11.24 4.58 -12.40
C SER A 197 -11.14 5.09 -10.96
N GLN A 198 -11.98 6.04 -10.58
CA GLN A 198 -12.18 6.46 -9.19
C GLN A 198 -13.38 5.76 -8.53
N ASP A 199 -14.12 4.96 -9.30
CA ASP A 199 -15.29 4.22 -8.85
C ASP A 199 -15.05 2.71 -9.06
N PRO A 200 -14.52 2.01 -8.03
CA PRO A 200 -14.33 0.56 -8.10
C PRO A 200 -15.63 -0.18 -8.36
N LYS A 201 -16.77 0.26 -7.79
CA LYS A 201 -18.05 -0.43 -7.97
C LYS A 201 -18.46 -0.42 -9.43
N HIS A 202 -18.46 0.76 -10.06
CA HIS A 202 -18.78 0.87 -11.47
C HIS A 202 -17.80 0.10 -12.36
N PHE A 203 -16.49 0.17 -12.04
CA PHE A 203 -15.46 -0.58 -12.78
C PHE A 203 -15.71 -2.10 -12.76
N GLY A 204 -16.07 -2.65 -11.59
CA GLY A 204 -16.42 -4.07 -11.48
C GLY A 204 -17.68 -4.44 -12.26
N GLU A 205 -18.70 -3.58 -12.24
CA GLU A 205 -19.94 -3.76 -13.01
C GLU A 205 -19.69 -3.74 -14.53
N GLU A 206 -18.91 -2.76 -15.01
CA GLU A 206 -18.55 -2.59 -16.42
C GLU A 206 -17.77 -3.81 -16.95
N HIS A 207 -16.82 -4.31 -16.16
CA HIS A 207 -16.00 -5.47 -16.53
C HIS A 207 -16.64 -6.81 -16.15
N GLN A 208 -17.85 -6.81 -15.56
CA GLN A 208 -18.56 -8.00 -15.09
C GLN A 208 -17.73 -8.88 -14.14
N ARG A 209 -17.01 -8.25 -13.21
CA ARG A 209 -16.13 -8.89 -12.22
C ARG A 209 -16.52 -8.50 -10.80
N GLN A 210 -16.28 -9.41 -9.85
CA GLN A 210 -16.43 -9.13 -8.44
C GLN A 210 -15.14 -8.59 -7.81
N TRP A 211 -15.31 -7.74 -6.80
CA TRP A 211 -14.22 -7.33 -5.93
C TRP A 211 -14.07 -8.28 -4.76
N LEU A 212 -12.86 -8.76 -4.55
CA LEU A 212 -12.45 -9.55 -3.42
C LEU A 212 -12.08 -8.59 -2.27
N VAL A 213 -12.70 -8.81 -1.12
CA VAL A 213 -12.59 -7.95 0.07
C VAL A 213 -12.32 -8.82 1.29
N SER A 214 -11.48 -8.36 2.20
CA SER A 214 -11.21 -9.02 3.48
C SER A 214 -11.02 -8.01 4.60
N ALA A 215 -11.24 -8.45 5.83
CA ALA A 215 -10.61 -7.82 6.98
C ALA A 215 -9.14 -8.28 7.06
N TYR A 216 -8.29 -7.45 7.65
CA TYR A 216 -6.86 -7.71 7.77
C TYR A 216 -6.42 -7.63 9.23
N GLU A 217 -5.40 -8.41 9.57
CA GLU A 217 -4.80 -8.43 10.91
C GLU A 217 -3.33 -8.02 10.82
N ALA A 218 -2.81 -7.33 11.82
CA ALA A 218 -1.38 -7.06 11.91
C ALA A 218 -0.58 -8.38 11.89
N GLY A 219 0.34 -8.47 10.94
CA GLY A 219 1.11 -9.69 10.63
C GLY A 219 0.77 -10.30 9.26
N ASP A 220 -0.38 -9.95 8.70
CA ASP A 220 -0.78 -10.34 7.36
C ASP A 220 0.08 -9.69 6.27
N VAL A 221 0.15 -10.32 5.10
CA VAL A 221 0.73 -9.74 3.88
C VAL A 221 -0.09 -10.20 2.67
N VAL A 222 -0.43 -9.26 1.79
CA VAL A 222 -0.99 -9.58 0.47
C VAL A 222 0.07 -9.33 -0.59
N PHE A 223 0.50 -10.39 -1.26
CA PHE A 223 1.35 -10.28 -2.44
C PHE A 223 0.48 -10.16 -3.68
N HIS A 224 0.89 -9.33 -4.65
CA HIS A 224 0.24 -9.25 -5.96
C HIS A 224 1.23 -8.88 -7.06
N ASP A 225 0.94 -9.35 -8.27
CA ASP A 225 1.74 -9.02 -9.44
C ASP A 225 1.52 -7.56 -9.85
N SER A 226 2.44 -6.99 -10.65
CA SER A 226 2.37 -5.58 -11.02
C SER A 226 1.18 -5.22 -11.92
N TYR A 227 0.49 -6.18 -12.52
CA TYR A 227 -0.72 -6.00 -13.34
C TYR A 227 -2.02 -6.25 -12.58
N MET A 228 -1.95 -6.78 -11.36
CA MET A 228 -3.11 -7.08 -10.55
C MET A 228 -3.93 -5.81 -10.32
N ILE A 229 -5.18 -5.82 -10.80
CA ILE A 229 -6.08 -4.68 -10.65
C ILE A 229 -6.57 -4.64 -9.20
N HIS A 230 -6.29 -3.52 -8.55
CA HIS A 230 -6.64 -3.30 -7.15
C HIS A 230 -7.02 -1.85 -6.89
N ALA A 231 -7.67 -1.64 -5.75
CA ALA A 231 -8.05 -0.33 -5.23
C ALA A 231 -8.07 -0.40 -3.70
N SER A 232 -8.46 0.68 -3.04
CA SER A 232 -8.83 0.65 -1.62
C SER A 232 -10.26 1.12 -1.43
N THR A 233 -10.88 0.74 -0.32
CA THR A 233 -12.20 1.24 0.06
C THR A 233 -12.10 2.51 0.89
N VAL A 234 -13.18 3.29 0.94
CA VAL A 234 -13.27 4.40 1.90
C VAL A 234 -13.31 3.81 3.31
N ASN A 235 -12.49 4.36 4.21
CA ASN A 235 -12.51 3.97 5.61
C ASN A 235 -13.80 4.48 6.27
N HIS A 236 -14.63 3.55 6.73
CA HIS A 236 -15.88 3.76 7.46
C HIS A 236 -15.81 3.18 8.88
N ASP A 237 -14.61 3.04 9.44
CA ASP A 237 -14.43 2.52 10.80
C ASP A 237 -15.17 3.40 11.83
N GLU A 238 -16.13 2.79 12.52
CA GLU A 238 -17.03 3.47 13.46
C GLU A 238 -16.32 3.93 14.74
N ASN A 239 -15.21 3.28 15.11
CA ASN A 239 -14.40 3.62 16.26
C ASN A 239 -13.34 4.69 15.94
N GLY A 240 -13.21 5.06 14.67
CA GLY A 240 -12.26 6.09 14.25
C GLY A 240 -10.86 5.55 13.99
N VAL A 241 -10.69 4.25 13.79
CA VAL A 241 -9.37 3.65 13.54
C VAL A 241 -8.78 4.20 12.24
N ILE A 242 -7.56 4.73 12.33
CA ILE A 242 -6.77 5.15 11.18
C ILE A 242 -6.15 3.90 10.56
N ARG A 243 -6.50 3.63 9.31
CA ARG A 243 -5.90 2.55 8.52
C ARG A 243 -4.49 2.92 8.14
N LEU A 244 -3.50 2.08 8.46
CA LEU A 244 -2.11 2.25 8.06
C LEU A 244 -1.67 1.00 7.29
N GLY A 245 -1.04 1.20 6.14
CA GLY A 245 -0.49 0.12 5.33
C GLY A 245 0.75 0.58 4.59
N THR A 246 1.57 -0.35 4.14
CA THR A 246 2.73 -0.05 3.29
C THR A 246 2.80 -0.95 2.06
N ASP A 247 3.18 -0.34 0.94
CA ASP A 247 3.47 -1.00 -0.33
C ASP A 247 4.99 -1.25 -0.44
N LEU A 248 5.40 -2.51 -0.35
CA LEU A 248 6.79 -2.96 -0.47
C LEU A 248 6.98 -3.65 -1.82
N ARG A 249 8.05 -3.33 -2.55
CA ARG A 249 8.26 -3.84 -3.90
C ARG A 249 9.61 -4.55 -3.99
N PHE A 250 9.61 -5.70 -4.66
CA PHE A 250 10.76 -6.57 -4.81
C PHE A 250 11.01 -6.91 -6.27
N VAL A 251 12.28 -6.98 -6.64
CA VAL A 251 12.73 -7.33 -8.00
C VAL A 251 13.87 -8.35 -7.95
N ASP A 252 14.12 -9.01 -9.07
CA ASP A 252 15.34 -9.80 -9.27
C ASP A 252 16.51 -8.87 -9.66
N GLY A 253 17.44 -8.66 -8.73
CA GLY A 253 18.60 -7.79 -8.93
C GLY A 253 19.60 -8.28 -10.01
N ARG A 254 19.38 -9.45 -10.61
CA ARG A 254 20.14 -9.91 -11.79
C ARG A 254 19.65 -9.29 -13.10
N GLY A 255 18.39 -8.83 -13.13
CA GLY A 255 17.75 -8.24 -14.30
C GLY A 255 17.73 -6.72 -14.26
N ASP A 256 17.21 -6.13 -15.35
CA ASP A 256 16.92 -4.69 -15.42
C ASP A 256 15.63 -4.37 -14.64
N TRP A 257 15.67 -3.32 -13.84
CA TRP A 257 14.55 -2.83 -13.03
C TRP A 257 14.55 -1.30 -12.99
N ASP A 258 13.42 -0.72 -12.60
CA ASP A 258 13.23 0.74 -12.57
C ASP A 258 14.02 1.43 -11.44
N THR A 259 15.23 1.87 -11.77
CA THR A 259 16.14 2.54 -10.81
C THR A 259 15.61 3.86 -10.23
N ARG A 260 14.51 4.41 -10.77
CA ARG A 260 13.82 5.56 -10.16
C ARG A 260 13.24 5.21 -8.77
N TRP A 261 13.01 3.93 -8.51
CA TRP A 261 12.53 3.41 -7.23
C TRP A 261 13.67 3.07 -6.23
N ALA A 262 14.91 3.42 -6.57
CA ALA A 262 16.09 3.18 -5.72
C ALA A 262 16.27 4.21 -4.60
N SER A 263 15.44 5.25 -4.53
CA SER A 263 15.53 6.32 -3.53
C SER A 263 14.35 6.30 -2.55
N THR A 264 14.53 6.92 -1.38
CA THR A 264 13.42 7.10 -0.42
C THR A 264 12.29 7.93 -1.04
N TYR A 265 11.05 7.61 -0.68
CA TYR A 265 9.85 8.27 -1.17
C TYR A 265 9.89 9.79 -1.01
N ARG A 266 9.43 10.48 -2.05
CA ARG A 266 9.17 11.92 -2.08
C ARG A 266 7.83 12.14 -2.77
N ASP A 267 7.06 13.10 -2.29
CA ASP A 267 5.76 13.44 -2.88
C ASP A 267 5.86 14.40 -4.07
N ASP A 268 7.03 14.99 -4.31
CA ASP A 268 7.28 16.06 -5.28
C ASP A 268 8.04 15.63 -6.55
N ASP A 269 8.33 14.35 -6.72
CA ASP A 269 9.21 13.85 -7.78
C ASP A 269 8.50 13.28 -9.03
N GLY A 270 7.16 13.31 -9.03
CA GLY A 270 6.35 12.90 -10.18
C GLY A 270 6.30 11.39 -10.43
N LEU A 271 6.62 10.58 -9.41
CA LEU A 271 6.58 9.11 -9.41
C LEU A 271 5.46 8.54 -8.54
#